data_AF-A0A2P6TXM2-F1
#
_entry.id   AF-A0A2P6TXM2-F1
#
_cell.length_a   1.000
_cell.length_b   1.000
_cell.length_c   1.000
_cell.angle_alpha   90.00
_cell.angle_beta   90.00
_cell.angle_gamma   90.00
#
_symmetry.space_group_name_H-M   'P 1'
#
loop_
_entity.id
_entity.type
_entity.pdbx_description
1 polymer ?
#
loop_
_entity_poly.entity_id
_entity_poly.type
_entity_poly.pdbx_seq_one_letter_code
_entity_poly.pdbx_strand_id
1 'polypeptide(L)'
;MTTLLLPYAAWRRNRVWLIGLLRVSMVLVPSHRSSKEGTAVLLHHAATPGLGGMLKDYLRVALGTRVLLQTVAAIILQQPPLAVLLQQCIISAMVSNTSGYCACPLLDNPLAAQRLAWLSRGLDAVPLFTVPFTSAAMLHRQGNPRCICMALLYMHQVVVGVLIPTVLAAYTSSALEEPATPQHRQRQQQQPVWGQLCGLASRAEELWQHANSMVQEVCTGAGMPGVQLALAAWLLAGNLWMIAVAMAERDA
;
A
#
# COMPACT_ATOMS: atom_id res chain seq x y z
N MET A 1 -41.57 16.73 -4.38
CA MET A 1 -40.47 15.91 -4.93
C MET A 1 -39.12 16.40 -4.38
N THR A 2 -38.90 16.31 -3.06
CA THR A 2 -37.68 16.83 -2.39
C THR A 2 -37.00 15.78 -1.50
N THR A 3 -37.56 14.57 -1.39
CA THR A 3 -37.09 13.50 -0.49
C THR A 3 -36.05 12.56 -1.12
N LEU A 4 -35.79 12.64 -2.43
CA LEU A 4 -34.78 11.83 -3.13
C LEU A 4 -33.42 12.52 -3.33
N LEU A 5 -33.27 13.78 -2.91
CA LEU A 5 -32.02 14.55 -3.06
C LEU A 5 -31.10 14.47 -1.82
N LEU A 6 -31.63 14.09 -0.66
CA LEU A 6 -30.85 13.88 0.56
C LEU A 6 -29.78 12.76 0.48
N PRO A 7 -29.96 11.63 -0.25
CA PRO A 7 -28.94 10.59 -0.26
C PRO A 7 -27.64 11.04 -0.95
N TYR A 8 -27.71 11.89 -1.99
CA TYR A 8 -26.51 12.25 -2.74
C TYR A 8 -25.58 13.21 -1.98
N ALA A 9 -26.12 14.26 -1.35
CA ALA A 9 -25.32 15.21 -0.58
C ALA A 9 -24.69 14.54 0.66
N ALA A 10 -25.47 13.73 1.38
CA ALA A 10 -24.98 12.95 2.51
C ALA A 10 -23.93 11.91 2.07
N TRP A 11 -24.15 11.22 0.95
CA TRP A 11 -23.19 10.29 0.36
C TRP A 11 -21.88 11.01 0.03
N ARG A 12 -21.91 12.13 -0.70
CA ARG A 12 -20.69 12.85 -1.10
C ARG A 12 -19.85 13.28 0.11
N ARG A 13 -20.50 13.70 1.20
CA ARG A 13 -19.83 14.11 2.45
C ARG A 13 -19.24 12.92 3.22
N ASN A 14 -19.98 11.82 3.30
CA ASN A 14 -19.61 10.67 4.14
C ASN A 14 -18.92 9.53 3.37
N ARG A 15 -18.79 9.59 2.04
CA ARG A 15 -18.29 8.48 1.20
C ARG A 15 -16.93 7.95 1.65
N VAL A 16 -16.00 8.84 2.00
CA VAL A 16 -14.62 8.44 2.35
C VAL A 16 -14.63 7.58 3.61
N TRP A 17 -15.37 8.01 4.62
CA TRP A 17 -15.54 7.28 5.89
C TRP A 17 -16.33 6.00 5.72
N LEU A 18 -17.46 6.03 5.00
CA LEU A 18 -18.29 4.85 4.77
C LEU A 18 -17.51 3.76 4.02
N ILE A 19 -16.81 4.13 2.94
CA ILE A 19 -15.97 3.20 2.18
C ILE A 19 -14.83 2.68 3.06
N GLY A 20 -14.16 3.57 3.81
CA GLY A 20 -13.05 3.18 4.70
C GLY A 20 -13.47 2.18 5.77
N LEU A 21 -14.56 2.49 6.48
CA LEU A 21 -15.12 1.60 7.51
C LEU A 21 -15.58 0.26 6.92
N LEU A 22 -16.22 0.28 5.74
CA LEU A 22 -16.62 -0.94 5.05
C LEU A 22 -15.39 -1.82 4.72
N ARG A 23 -14.34 -1.25 4.14
CA ARG A 23 -13.13 -2.00 3.76
C ARG A 23 -12.39 -2.56 4.97
N VAL A 24 -12.22 -1.76 6.02
CA VAL A 24 -11.57 -2.20 7.26
C VAL A 24 -12.40 -3.28 7.96
N SER A 25 -13.73 -3.15 7.99
CA SER A 25 -14.61 -4.16 8.60
C SER A 25 -14.59 -5.50 7.86
N MET A 26 -14.48 -5.52 6.53
CA MET A 26 -14.31 -6.76 5.77
C MET A 26 -13.02 -7.52 6.16
N VAL A 27 -11.97 -6.78 6.52
CA VAL A 27 -10.68 -7.34 6.92
C VAL A 27 -10.67 -7.85 8.36
N LEU A 28 -11.63 -7.43 9.20
CA LEU A 28 -11.80 -7.96 10.56
C LEU A 28 -12.25 -9.42 10.59
N VAL A 29 -12.77 -9.96 9.48
CA VAL A 29 -13.20 -11.35 9.41
C VAL A 29 -11.97 -12.27 9.59
N PRO A 30 -11.93 -13.16 10.61
CA PRO A 30 -10.74 -13.93 10.94
C PRO A 30 -10.17 -14.78 9.79
N SER A 31 -11.01 -15.24 8.86
CA SER A 31 -10.59 -15.98 7.66
C SER A 31 -9.62 -15.17 6.79
N HIS A 32 -9.69 -13.82 6.82
CA HIS A 32 -8.76 -12.92 6.13
C HIS A 32 -7.33 -12.95 6.68
N ARG A 33 -7.12 -13.46 7.91
CA ARG A 33 -5.79 -13.64 8.51
C ARG A 33 -5.28 -15.09 8.41
N SER A 34 -6.17 -16.04 8.13
CA SER A 34 -5.80 -17.46 8.00
C SER A 34 -5.03 -17.70 6.69
N SER A 35 -3.88 -18.36 6.79
CA SER A 35 -3.11 -18.84 5.64
C SER A 35 -3.63 -20.16 5.07
N LYS A 36 -4.62 -20.78 5.74
CA LYS A 36 -5.16 -22.11 5.38
C LYS A 36 -6.53 -22.06 4.69
N GLU A 37 -7.16 -20.88 4.64
CA GLU A 37 -8.55 -20.72 4.20
C GLU A 37 -8.69 -19.75 3.02
N GLY A 38 -9.81 -19.86 2.28
CA GLY A 38 -10.15 -18.96 1.17
C GLY A 38 -9.09 -18.97 0.05
N THR A 39 -8.69 -17.78 -0.41
CA THR A 39 -7.69 -17.66 -1.48
C THR A 39 -6.28 -18.11 -1.06
N ALA A 40 -5.99 -18.18 0.24
CA ALA A 40 -4.69 -18.62 0.74
C ALA A 40 -4.40 -20.10 0.41
N VAL A 41 -5.44 -20.90 0.11
CA VAL A 41 -5.31 -22.28 -0.39
C VAL A 41 -4.46 -22.36 -1.67
N LEU A 42 -4.38 -21.27 -2.46
CA LEU A 42 -3.50 -21.19 -3.62
C LEU A 42 -2.01 -21.36 -3.27
N LEU A 43 -1.60 -20.99 -2.04
CA LEU A 43 -0.23 -21.13 -1.53
C LEU A 43 0.13 -22.57 -1.14
N HIS A 44 -0.85 -23.49 -1.12
CA HIS A 44 -0.58 -24.92 -0.86
C HIS A 44 -0.17 -25.70 -2.11
N HIS A 45 -0.19 -25.08 -3.29
CA HIS A 45 0.30 -25.71 -4.51
C HIS A 45 1.83 -25.70 -4.54
N ALA A 46 2.43 -26.74 -5.10
CA ALA A 46 3.87 -26.77 -5.33
C ALA A 46 4.30 -25.68 -6.34
N ALA A 47 5.54 -25.22 -6.21
CA ALA A 47 6.14 -24.26 -7.13
C ALA A 47 6.21 -24.81 -8.55
N THR A 48 5.96 -23.95 -9.53
CA THR A 48 5.92 -24.32 -10.94
C THR A 48 7.27 -24.02 -11.60
N PRO A 49 7.91 -24.97 -12.33
CA PRO A 49 9.18 -24.72 -13.00
C PRO A 49 9.03 -23.73 -14.18
N GLY A 50 10.16 -23.16 -14.61
CA GLY A 50 10.24 -22.23 -15.74
C GLY A 50 9.81 -20.79 -15.44
N LEU A 51 9.99 -19.89 -16.43
CA LEU A 51 9.66 -18.46 -16.32
C LEU A 51 8.15 -18.20 -16.24
N GLY A 52 7.36 -18.89 -17.07
CA GLY A 52 5.90 -18.84 -16.99
C GLY A 52 5.38 -19.35 -15.64
N GLY A 53 6.05 -20.37 -15.09
CA GLY A 53 5.80 -20.88 -13.74
C GLY A 53 6.08 -19.83 -12.66
N MET A 54 7.17 -19.07 -12.80
CA MET A 54 7.51 -17.97 -11.88
C MET A 54 6.42 -16.89 -11.85
N LEU A 55 5.91 -16.46 -13.01
CA LEU A 55 4.82 -15.47 -13.06
C LEU A 55 3.53 -16.03 -12.45
N LYS A 56 3.21 -17.30 -12.74
CA LYS A 56 2.04 -17.98 -12.16
C LYS A 56 2.15 -18.09 -10.63
N ASP A 57 3.32 -18.45 -10.12
CA ASP A 57 3.57 -18.53 -8.68
C ASP A 57 3.51 -17.15 -8.03
N TYR A 58 4.02 -16.10 -8.68
CA TYR A 58 3.87 -14.72 -8.20
C TYR A 58 2.39 -14.30 -8.12
N LEU A 59 1.58 -14.60 -9.13
CA LEU A 59 0.14 -14.34 -9.11
C LEU A 59 -0.57 -15.12 -7.99
N ARG A 60 -0.18 -16.38 -7.76
CA ARG A 60 -0.68 -17.17 -6.61
C ARG A 60 -0.31 -16.54 -5.28
N VAL A 61 0.92 -16.01 -5.14
CA VAL A 61 1.34 -15.29 -3.94
C VAL A 61 0.53 -14.01 -3.76
N ALA A 62 0.37 -13.21 -4.80
CA ALA A 62 -0.36 -11.94 -4.74
C ALA A 62 -1.86 -12.14 -4.43
N LEU A 63 -2.48 -13.19 -4.96
CA LEU A 63 -3.87 -13.57 -4.68
C LEU A 63 -4.02 -14.28 -3.33
N GLY A 64 -3.08 -15.15 -2.97
CA GLY A 64 -3.09 -15.95 -1.74
C GLY A 64 -2.87 -15.10 -0.49
N THR A 65 -2.00 -14.09 -0.59
CA THR A 65 -1.81 -13.06 0.45
C THR A 65 -2.90 -12.00 0.44
N ARG A 66 -3.84 -12.07 -0.52
CA ARG A 66 -4.98 -11.14 -0.72
C ARG A 66 -4.58 -9.69 -1.00
N VAL A 67 -3.28 -9.39 -1.13
CA VAL A 67 -2.77 -8.04 -1.43
C VAL A 67 -3.37 -7.53 -2.74
N LEU A 68 -3.38 -8.36 -3.78
CA LEU A 68 -3.90 -7.96 -5.09
C LEU A 68 -5.38 -7.56 -5.03
N LEU A 69 -6.21 -8.31 -4.29
CA LEU A 69 -7.63 -8.00 -4.15
C LEU A 69 -7.85 -6.67 -3.41
N GLN A 70 -7.06 -6.41 -2.36
CA GLN A 70 -7.12 -5.15 -1.63
C GLN A 70 -6.65 -3.96 -2.46
N THR A 71 -5.63 -4.15 -3.30
CA THR A 71 -5.15 -3.14 -4.24
C THR A 71 -6.22 -2.81 -5.28
N VAL A 72 -6.82 -3.83 -5.90
CA VAL A 72 -7.90 -3.64 -6.90
C VAL A 72 -9.11 -2.93 -6.27
N ALA A 73 -9.51 -3.31 -5.06
CA ALA A 73 -10.61 -2.64 -4.36
C ALA A 73 -10.33 -1.15 -4.13
N ALA A 74 -9.11 -0.76 -3.76
CA ALA A 74 -8.75 0.66 -3.63
C ALA A 74 -8.77 1.42 -4.96
N ILE A 75 -8.36 0.78 -6.06
CA ILE A 75 -8.34 1.41 -7.39
C ILE A 75 -9.78 1.66 -7.89
N ILE A 76 -10.66 0.69 -7.68
CA ILE A 76 -12.08 0.80 -8.10
C ILE A 76 -12.81 1.85 -7.26
N LEU A 77 -12.53 1.91 -5.95
CA LEU A 77 -13.17 2.81 -5.02
C LEU A 77 -12.40 4.13 -4.95
N GLN A 78 -12.66 5.01 -5.92
CA GLN A 78 -12.01 6.32 -6.00
C GLN A 78 -12.13 7.10 -4.68
N GLN A 79 -10.98 7.33 -4.05
CA GLN A 79 -10.82 8.03 -2.78
C GLN A 79 -9.62 9.00 -2.86
N PRO A 80 -9.55 10.03 -2.00
CA PRO A 80 -8.37 10.87 -1.90
C PRO A 80 -7.12 10.04 -1.57
N PRO A 81 -5.95 10.34 -2.15
CA PRO A 81 -4.74 9.52 -1.98
C PRO A 81 -4.33 9.36 -0.51
N LEU A 82 -4.52 10.37 0.34
CA LEU A 82 -4.26 10.24 1.77
C LEU A 82 -5.17 9.20 2.45
N ALA A 83 -6.45 9.15 2.07
CA ALA A 83 -7.37 8.16 2.61
C ALA A 83 -6.98 6.74 2.18
N VAL A 84 -6.58 6.58 0.90
CA VAL A 84 -6.12 5.29 0.38
C VAL A 84 -4.86 4.83 1.10
N LEU A 85 -3.88 5.73 1.28
CA LEU A 85 -2.64 5.46 2.01
C LEU A 85 -2.92 4.94 3.42
N LEU A 86 -3.71 5.70 4.21
CA LEU A 86 -4.06 5.34 5.58
C LEU A 86 -4.81 4.01 5.66
N GLN A 87 -5.82 3.81 4.78
CA GLN A 87 -6.60 2.58 4.74
C GLN A 87 -5.73 1.38 4.38
N GLN A 88 -4.87 1.48 3.38
CA GLN A 88 -4.00 0.38 2.97
C GLN A 88 -2.92 0.05 4.01
N CYS A 89 -2.40 1.06 4.73
CA CYS A 89 -1.53 0.83 5.88
C CYS A 89 -2.25 0.03 6.98
N ILE A 90 -3.47 0.45 7.35
CA ILE A 90 -4.29 -0.26 8.36
C ILE A 90 -4.61 -1.68 7.90
N ILE A 91 -5.10 -1.85 6.68
CA ILE A 91 -5.47 -3.15 6.12
C ILE A 91 -4.26 -4.08 6.05
N SER A 92 -3.11 -3.59 5.55
CA SER A 92 -1.89 -4.40 5.46
C SER A 92 -1.40 -4.83 6.84
N ALA A 93 -1.41 -3.94 7.83
CA ALA A 93 -1.07 -4.26 9.21
C ALA A 93 -2.04 -5.27 9.86
N MET A 94 -3.31 -5.26 9.46
CA MET A 94 -4.31 -6.18 10.00
C MET A 94 -4.33 -7.55 9.32
N VAL A 95 -3.87 -7.65 8.06
CA VAL A 95 -3.83 -8.89 7.27
C VAL A 95 -2.45 -9.57 7.33
N SER A 96 -1.43 -8.88 7.86
CA SER A 96 -0.07 -9.42 7.93
C SER A 96 -0.03 -10.72 8.75
N ASN A 97 0.23 -11.81 8.06
CA ASN A 97 0.53 -13.12 8.63
C ASN A 97 1.71 -13.72 7.86
N THR A 98 2.79 -12.94 7.74
CA THR A 98 3.98 -13.27 6.96
C THR A 98 4.58 -14.61 7.40
N SER A 99 4.63 -14.87 8.70
CA SER A 99 5.12 -16.13 9.26
C SER A 99 4.27 -17.34 8.84
N GLY A 100 2.95 -17.19 8.82
CA GLY A 100 2.01 -18.23 8.38
C GLY A 100 2.03 -18.46 6.88
N TYR A 101 2.24 -17.41 6.07
CA TYR A 101 2.39 -17.54 4.62
C TYR A 101 3.72 -18.20 4.23
N CYS A 102 4.83 -17.83 4.88
CA CYS A 102 6.14 -18.43 4.61
C CYS A 102 6.24 -19.91 4.98
N ALA A 103 5.33 -20.41 5.84
CA ALA A 103 5.21 -21.83 6.15
C ALA A 103 4.37 -22.62 5.12
N CYS A 104 3.79 -21.97 4.12
CA CYS A 104 3.01 -22.64 3.09
C CYS A 104 3.92 -23.42 2.11
N PRO A 105 3.48 -24.59 1.60
CA PRO A 105 4.26 -25.44 0.69
C PRO A 105 4.83 -24.72 -0.55
N LEU A 106 4.15 -23.71 -1.09
CA LEU A 106 4.64 -22.95 -2.24
C LEU A 106 5.93 -22.19 -1.91
N LEU A 107 6.01 -21.57 -0.72
CA LEU A 107 7.13 -20.71 -0.32
C LEU A 107 8.24 -21.49 0.39
N ASP A 108 7.90 -22.61 1.03
CA ASP A 108 8.85 -23.56 1.62
C ASP A 108 9.58 -24.41 0.56
N ASN A 109 9.07 -24.44 -0.69
CA ASN A 109 9.67 -25.20 -1.77
C ASN A 109 11.10 -24.69 -2.09
N PRO A 110 12.10 -25.58 -2.30
CA PRO A 110 13.47 -25.18 -2.58
C PRO A 110 13.61 -24.31 -3.84
N LEU A 111 12.77 -24.52 -4.85
CA LEU A 111 12.77 -23.69 -6.07
C LEU A 111 12.30 -22.25 -5.77
N ALA A 112 11.29 -22.11 -4.91
CA ALA A 112 10.82 -20.80 -4.47
C ALA A 112 11.88 -20.11 -3.60
N ALA A 113 12.48 -20.83 -2.65
CA ALA A 113 13.57 -20.32 -1.82
C ALA A 113 14.75 -19.80 -2.65
N GLN A 114 15.16 -20.53 -3.71
CA GLN A 114 16.21 -20.09 -4.63
C GLN A 114 15.85 -18.79 -5.35
N ARG A 115 14.60 -18.67 -5.85
CA ARG A 115 14.11 -17.45 -6.52
C ARG A 115 14.03 -16.26 -5.55
N LEU A 116 13.55 -16.48 -4.34
CA LEU A 116 13.48 -15.46 -3.29
C LEU A 116 14.89 -15.00 -2.88
N ALA A 117 15.85 -15.91 -2.75
CA ALA A 117 17.24 -15.56 -2.46
C ALA A 117 17.89 -14.75 -3.60
N TRP A 118 17.56 -15.05 -4.86
CA TRP A 118 18.03 -14.24 -5.98
C TRP A 118 17.41 -12.83 -5.97
N LEU A 119 16.10 -12.74 -5.71
CA LEU A 119 15.38 -11.47 -5.62
C LEU A 119 15.91 -10.61 -4.46
N SER A 120 16.16 -11.22 -3.30
CA SER A 120 16.69 -10.51 -2.13
C SER A 120 18.08 -9.93 -2.41
N ARG A 121 18.96 -10.68 -3.11
CA ARG A 121 20.28 -10.16 -3.52
C ARG A 121 20.16 -8.93 -4.43
N GLY A 122 19.17 -8.91 -5.32
CA GLY A 122 18.88 -7.74 -6.15
C GLY A 122 18.45 -6.54 -5.32
N LEU A 123 17.60 -6.75 -4.30
CA LEU A 123 17.16 -5.71 -3.39
C LEU A 123 18.26 -5.25 -2.42
N ASP A 124 19.15 -6.14 -1.99
CA ASP A 124 20.33 -5.82 -1.17
C ASP A 124 21.31 -4.89 -1.92
N ALA A 125 21.28 -4.91 -3.25
CA ALA A 125 22.07 -3.98 -4.06
C ALA A 125 21.48 -2.55 -4.08
N VAL A 126 20.18 -2.37 -3.79
CA VAL A 126 19.52 -1.05 -3.84
C VAL A 126 20.11 -0.09 -2.80
N PRO A 127 20.27 -0.46 -1.52
CA PRO A 127 20.88 0.41 -0.51
C PRO A 127 22.34 0.76 -0.77
N LEU A 128 23.12 -0.08 -1.47
CA LEU A 128 24.55 0.14 -1.70
C LEU A 128 24.83 1.45 -2.45
N PHE A 129 23.89 1.90 -3.28
CA PHE A 129 24.00 3.18 -4.00
C PHE A 129 23.50 4.38 -3.19
N THR A 130 22.92 4.15 -2.01
CA THR A 130 22.23 5.18 -1.22
C THR A 130 22.90 5.48 0.11
N VAL A 131 23.50 4.48 0.77
CA VAL A 131 24.15 4.64 2.07
C VAL A 131 25.54 4.02 2.02
N PRO A 132 26.63 4.81 1.98
CA PRO A 132 27.99 4.30 1.83
C PRO A 132 28.50 3.48 3.03
N PHE A 133 27.76 3.40 4.15
CA PHE A 133 28.23 2.81 5.42
C PHE A 133 27.49 1.53 5.88
N THR A 134 26.54 0.97 5.11
CA THR A 134 25.71 -0.16 5.58
C THR A 134 26.26 -1.56 5.27
N SER A 135 27.52 -1.70 4.87
CA SER A 135 28.04 -2.90 4.20
C SER A 135 28.28 -4.14 5.09
N ALA A 136 28.54 -3.99 6.39
CA ALA A 136 28.94 -5.14 7.22
C ALA A 136 27.77 -5.96 7.79
N ALA A 137 26.65 -5.31 8.16
CA ALA A 137 25.54 -5.99 8.84
C ALA A 137 24.62 -6.76 7.87
N MET A 138 24.53 -6.37 6.59
CA MET A 138 23.67 -7.05 5.62
C MET A 138 24.22 -8.39 5.13
N LEU A 139 25.55 -8.56 5.08
CA LEU A 139 26.18 -9.79 4.56
C LEU A 139 25.95 -11.02 5.47
N HIS A 140 25.72 -10.83 6.78
CA HIS A 140 25.53 -11.94 7.72
C HIS A 140 24.11 -12.54 7.68
N ARG A 141 23.14 -11.87 7.04
CA ARG A 141 21.71 -12.23 7.04
C ARG A 141 21.31 -13.31 6.03
N GLN A 142 22.21 -13.71 5.13
CA GLN A 142 21.88 -14.57 3.97
C GLN A 142 21.55 -16.04 4.31
N GLY A 143 21.67 -16.46 5.57
CA GLY A 143 21.51 -17.86 5.97
C GLY A 143 20.09 -18.33 6.24
N ASN A 144 19.15 -17.43 6.58
CA ASN A 144 17.81 -17.85 7.00
C ASN A 144 16.76 -17.65 5.88
N PRO A 145 16.35 -18.72 5.16
CA PRO A 145 15.40 -18.61 4.04
C PRO A 145 14.03 -18.09 4.49
N ARG A 146 13.64 -18.34 5.75
CA ARG A 146 12.37 -17.86 6.30
C ARG A 146 12.38 -16.35 6.51
N CYS A 147 13.48 -15.79 7.01
CA CYS A 147 13.65 -14.34 7.16
C CYS A 147 13.60 -13.64 5.79
N ILE A 148 14.25 -14.21 4.77
CA ILE A 148 14.22 -13.69 3.39
C ILE A 148 12.78 -13.68 2.86
N CYS A 149 12.04 -14.78 3.06
CA CYS A 149 10.63 -14.86 2.68
C CYS A 149 9.78 -13.78 3.36
N MET A 150 9.90 -13.61 4.68
CA MET A 150 9.12 -12.63 5.43
C MET A 150 9.44 -11.19 4.97
N ALA A 151 10.72 -10.86 4.76
CA ALA A 151 11.15 -9.55 4.28
C ALA A 151 10.57 -9.25 2.89
N LEU A 152 10.60 -10.21 1.97
CA LEU A 152 10.02 -10.06 0.64
C LEU A 152 8.49 -9.91 0.68
N LEU A 153 7.81 -10.61 1.58
CA LEU A 153 6.36 -10.43 1.77
C LEU A 153 6.02 -9.06 2.35
N TYR A 154 6.80 -8.55 3.31
CA TYR A 154 6.64 -7.19 3.82
C TYR A 154 6.85 -6.16 2.71
N MET A 155 7.92 -6.30 1.92
CA MET A 155 8.17 -5.43 0.79
C MET A 155 7.04 -5.49 -0.24
N HIS A 156 6.54 -6.70 -0.55
CA HIS A 156 5.40 -6.89 -1.45
C HIS A 156 4.12 -6.21 -0.93
N GLN A 157 3.82 -6.34 0.36
CA GLN A 157 2.66 -5.69 0.98
C GLN A 157 2.77 -4.17 0.92
N VAL A 158 3.94 -3.60 1.22
CA VAL A 158 4.14 -2.14 1.15
C VAL A 158 4.05 -1.66 -0.29
N VAL A 159 4.77 -2.28 -1.22
CA VAL A 159 4.79 -1.81 -2.62
C VAL A 159 3.43 -2.02 -3.29
N VAL A 160 2.92 -3.24 -3.29
CA VAL A 160 1.70 -3.60 -4.03
C VAL A 160 0.44 -3.22 -3.25
N GLY A 161 0.43 -3.44 -1.93
CA GLY A 161 -0.72 -3.16 -1.09
C GLY A 161 -0.90 -1.69 -0.75
N VAL A 162 0.19 -0.92 -0.61
CA VAL A 162 0.13 0.48 -0.15
C VAL A 162 0.53 1.48 -1.25
N LEU A 163 1.75 1.37 -1.79
CA LEU A 163 2.28 2.40 -2.69
C LEU A 163 1.54 2.44 -4.04
N ILE A 164 1.40 1.31 -4.74
CA ILE A 164 0.71 1.26 -6.04
C ILE A 164 -0.71 1.86 -6.00
N PRO A 165 -1.62 1.45 -5.09
CA PRO A 165 -2.96 2.02 -5.07
C PRO A 165 -2.96 3.50 -4.67
N THR A 166 -2.03 3.94 -3.82
CA THR A 166 -1.90 5.37 -3.45
C THR A 166 -1.46 6.22 -4.64
N VAL A 167 -0.45 5.76 -5.38
CA VAL A 167 0.03 6.43 -6.59
C VAL A 167 -1.06 6.50 -7.65
N LEU A 168 -1.77 5.40 -7.89
CA LEU A 168 -2.89 5.37 -8.83
C LEU A 168 -4.04 6.29 -8.39
N ALA A 169 -4.35 6.36 -7.08
CA ALA A 169 -5.32 7.30 -6.55
C ALA A 169 -4.91 8.77 -6.79
N ALA A 170 -3.62 9.09 -6.62
CA ALA A 170 -3.09 10.43 -6.89
C ALA A 170 -3.16 10.81 -8.39
N TYR A 171 -2.81 9.88 -9.29
CA TYR A 171 -2.91 10.14 -10.74
C TYR A 171 -4.36 10.29 -11.20
N THR A 172 -5.27 9.43 -10.70
CA THR A 172 -6.69 9.50 -11.07
C THR A 172 -7.38 10.71 -10.48
N SER A 173 -7.02 11.16 -9.27
CA SER A 173 -7.57 12.39 -8.70
C SER A 173 -7.16 13.61 -9.51
N SER A 174 -5.87 13.71 -9.90
CA SER A 174 -5.37 14.81 -10.74
C SER A 174 -6.04 14.83 -12.12
N ALA A 175 -6.36 13.67 -12.70
CA ALA A 175 -7.04 13.59 -14.00
C ALA A 175 -8.53 14.00 -13.94
N LEU A 176 -9.15 13.88 -12.76
CA LEU A 176 -10.56 14.19 -12.51
C LEU A 176 -10.78 15.60 -11.94
N GLU A 177 -9.72 16.30 -11.53
CA GLU A 177 -9.80 17.71 -11.16
C GLU A 177 -10.14 18.54 -12.40
N GLU A 178 -11.44 18.69 -12.64
CA GLU A 178 -11.99 19.63 -13.58
C GLU A 178 -11.45 21.03 -13.23
N PRO A 179 -10.96 21.82 -14.21
CA PRO A 179 -10.33 23.12 -13.95
C PRO A 179 -11.26 23.96 -13.08
N ALA A 180 -10.84 24.20 -11.84
CA ALA A 180 -11.69 24.78 -10.80
C ALA A 180 -12.30 26.07 -11.32
N THR A 181 -13.60 26.03 -11.63
CA THR A 181 -14.31 27.22 -12.08
C THR A 181 -14.20 28.26 -10.96
N PRO A 182 -13.79 29.51 -11.23
CA PRO A 182 -13.46 30.51 -10.20
C PRO A 182 -14.57 30.73 -9.15
N GLN A 183 -15.82 30.41 -9.49
CA GLN A 183 -16.96 30.40 -8.56
C GLN A 183 -16.79 29.50 -7.34
N HIS A 184 -16.06 28.37 -7.43
CA HIS A 184 -15.89 27.46 -6.30
C HIS A 184 -15.01 28.05 -5.19
N ARG A 185 -13.98 28.85 -5.53
CA ARG A 185 -13.15 29.57 -4.56
C ARG A 185 -13.95 30.61 -3.77
N GLN A 186 -14.82 31.36 -4.45
CA GLN A 186 -15.66 32.37 -3.80
C GLN A 186 -16.66 31.77 -2.80
N ARG A 187 -17.24 30.60 -3.11
CA ARG A 187 -18.17 29.92 -2.19
C ARG A 187 -17.48 29.36 -0.95
N GLN A 188 -16.20 28.97 -1.06
CA GLN A 188 -15.44 28.46 0.09
C GLN A 188 -15.10 29.58 1.09
N GLN A 189 -14.95 30.82 0.61
CA GLN A 189 -14.72 32.00 1.46
C GLN A 189 -15.97 32.51 2.20
N GLN A 190 -17.19 32.15 1.78
CA GLN A 190 -18.43 32.63 2.39
C GLN A 190 -19.00 31.71 3.48
N GLN A 191 -18.20 30.85 4.12
CA GLN A 191 -18.72 30.02 5.20
C GLN A 191 -19.13 30.87 6.43
N PRO A 192 -20.36 30.69 6.95
CA PRO A 192 -20.94 31.55 7.97
C PRO A 192 -20.27 31.40 9.35
N VAL A 193 -20.34 32.49 10.12
CA VAL A 193 -19.66 32.81 11.40
C VAL A 193 -20.00 31.88 12.59
N TRP A 194 -20.70 30.76 12.38
CA TRP A 194 -20.87 29.71 13.41
C TRP A 194 -19.54 28.98 13.78
N GLY A 195 -18.40 29.49 13.28
CA GLY A 195 -17.07 28.87 13.25
C GLY A 195 -16.27 28.81 14.55
N GLN A 196 -16.77 29.27 15.70
CA GLN A 196 -15.97 29.22 16.93
C GLN A 196 -15.95 27.85 17.61
N LEU A 197 -17.08 27.13 17.68
CA LEU A 197 -17.11 25.73 18.16
C LEU A 197 -16.61 24.74 17.10
N CYS A 198 -16.61 25.15 15.82
CA CYS A 198 -16.05 24.36 14.71
C CYS A 198 -14.55 24.60 14.48
N GLY A 199 -13.86 25.42 15.28
CA GLY A 199 -12.46 25.77 15.04
C GLY A 199 -11.51 24.57 15.00
N LEU A 200 -11.79 23.51 15.74
CA LEU A 200 -11.03 22.25 15.65
C LEU A 200 -11.35 21.47 14.37
N ALA A 201 -12.61 21.43 13.96
CA ALA A 201 -13.02 20.73 12.76
C ALA A 201 -12.48 21.42 11.49
N SER A 202 -12.49 22.76 11.45
CA SER A 202 -11.91 23.52 10.33
C SER A 202 -10.40 23.31 10.24
N ARG A 203 -9.68 23.39 11.37
CA ARG A 203 -8.23 23.08 11.41
C ARG A 203 -7.93 21.65 10.98
N ALA A 204 -8.74 20.68 11.40
CA ALA A 204 -8.57 19.29 11.00
C ALA A 204 -8.80 19.11 9.49
N GLU A 205 -9.78 19.80 8.91
CA GLU A 205 -10.03 19.78 7.46
C GLU A 205 -8.91 20.46 6.66
N GLU A 206 -8.40 21.60 7.12
CA GLU A 206 -7.24 22.27 6.52
C GLU A 206 -6.00 21.37 6.56
N LEU A 207 -5.70 20.78 7.72
CA LEU A 207 -4.59 19.83 7.87
C LEU A 207 -4.77 18.60 6.98
N TRP A 208 -6.00 18.08 6.86
CA TRP A 208 -6.31 16.95 5.99
C TRP A 208 -6.08 17.30 4.52
N GLN A 209 -6.56 18.46 4.06
CA GLN A 209 -6.37 18.91 2.68
C GLN A 209 -4.89 19.13 2.36
N HIS A 210 -4.14 19.74 3.29
CA HIS A 210 -2.70 19.95 3.15
C HIS A 210 -1.92 18.62 3.12
N ALA A 211 -2.23 17.69 4.02
CA ALA A 211 -1.62 16.37 4.00
C ALA A 211 -1.96 15.60 2.71
N ASN A 212 -3.19 15.73 2.20
CA ASN A 212 -3.59 15.10 0.97
C ASN A 212 -2.88 15.68 -0.25
N SER A 213 -2.70 17.00 -0.32
CA SER A 213 -1.95 17.64 -1.41
C SER A 213 -0.48 17.22 -1.37
N MET A 214 0.15 17.15 -0.19
CA MET A 214 1.53 16.65 -0.06
C MET A 214 1.67 15.21 -0.58
N VAL A 215 0.76 14.31 -0.21
CA VAL A 215 0.77 12.93 -0.73
C VAL A 215 0.59 12.91 -2.24
N GLN A 216 -0.32 13.73 -2.77
CA GLN A 216 -0.57 13.84 -4.21
C GLN A 216 0.69 14.33 -4.95
N GLU A 217 1.31 15.42 -4.50
CA GLU A 217 2.53 15.98 -5.07
C GLU A 217 3.70 14.98 -5.06
N VAL A 218 3.90 14.28 -3.94
CA VAL A 218 4.94 13.25 -3.82
C VAL A 218 4.67 12.08 -4.76
N CYS A 219 3.42 11.62 -4.87
CA CYS A 219 3.06 10.49 -5.73
C CYS A 219 3.11 10.81 -7.22
N THR A 220 2.70 12.02 -7.62
CA THR A 220 2.72 12.44 -9.03
C THR A 220 4.08 12.97 -9.47
N GLY A 221 4.99 13.23 -8.52
CA GLY A 221 6.26 13.91 -8.78
C GLY A 221 6.08 15.35 -9.26
N ALA A 222 4.99 16.02 -8.84
CA ALA A 222 4.70 17.37 -9.30
C ALA A 222 5.85 18.31 -8.88
N GLY A 223 6.45 18.98 -9.86
CA GLY A 223 7.60 19.88 -9.62
C GLY A 223 8.96 19.20 -9.53
N MET A 224 9.06 17.88 -9.66
CA MET A 224 10.34 17.16 -9.69
C MET A 224 10.75 16.78 -11.12
N PRO A 225 11.99 17.10 -11.57
CA PRO A 225 12.52 16.54 -12.81
C PRO A 225 12.64 15.02 -12.71
N GLY A 226 12.48 14.30 -13.83
CA GLY A 226 12.39 12.84 -13.85
C GLY A 226 13.56 12.10 -13.18
N VAL A 227 14.77 12.66 -13.21
CA VAL A 227 15.95 12.09 -12.53
C VAL A 227 15.80 12.15 -11.00
N GLN A 228 15.26 13.24 -10.46
CA GLN A 228 15.01 13.37 -9.01
C GLN A 228 13.92 12.41 -8.56
N LEU A 229 12.86 12.24 -9.36
CA LEU A 229 11.80 11.27 -9.06
C LEU A 229 12.35 9.83 -9.05
N ALA A 230 13.19 9.47 -10.03
CA ALA A 230 13.83 8.17 -10.08
C ALA A 230 14.74 7.94 -8.86
N LEU A 231 15.53 8.94 -8.46
CA LEU A 231 16.38 8.88 -7.27
C LEU A 231 15.55 8.76 -5.98
N ALA A 232 14.47 9.52 -5.85
CA ALA A 232 13.57 9.46 -4.71
C ALA A 232 12.87 8.10 -4.61
N ALA A 233 12.39 7.55 -5.73
CA ALA A 233 11.82 6.21 -5.79
C ALA A 233 12.84 5.13 -5.43
N TRP A 234 14.08 5.28 -5.90
CA TRP A 234 15.19 4.37 -5.56
C TRP A 234 15.51 4.41 -4.06
N LEU A 235 15.66 5.62 -3.48
CA LEU A 235 15.88 5.82 -2.05
C LEU A 235 14.74 5.24 -1.22
N LEU A 236 13.49 5.47 -1.62
CA LEU A 236 12.32 4.93 -0.97
C LEU A 236 12.34 3.40 -1.00
N ALA A 237 12.61 2.79 -2.16
CA ALA A 237 12.71 1.34 -2.29
C ALA A 237 13.80 0.74 -1.38
N GLY A 238 14.98 1.36 -1.32
CA GLY A 238 16.07 0.93 -0.44
C GLY A 238 15.71 1.02 1.04
N ASN A 239 15.13 2.14 1.48
CA ASN A 239 14.68 2.31 2.87
C ASN A 239 13.58 1.31 3.25
N LEU A 240 12.61 1.09 2.35
CA LEU A 240 11.53 0.13 2.58
C LEU A 240 12.06 -1.30 2.67
N TRP A 241 13.02 -1.66 1.83
CA TRP A 241 13.70 -2.96 1.93
C TRP A 241 14.38 -3.12 3.30
N MET A 242 15.14 -2.12 3.74
CA MET A 242 15.80 -2.16 5.05
C MET A 242 14.82 -2.32 6.22
N ILE A 243 13.69 -1.59 6.18
CA ILE A 243 12.63 -1.72 7.19
C ILE A 243 12.00 -3.12 7.12
N ALA A 244 11.70 -3.63 5.92
CA ALA A 244 11.12 -4.95 5.74
C ALA A 244 12.01 -6.07 6.30
N VAL A 245 13.32 -5.99 6.08
CA VAL A 245 14.27 -6.94 6.65
C VAL A 245 14.36 -6.81 8.18
N ALA A 246 14.39 -5.58 8.71
CA ALA A 246 14.40 -5.35 10.16
C ALA A 246 13.12 -5.89 10.84
N MET A 247 11.95 -5.74 10.21
CA MET A 247 10.70 -6.33 10.70
C MET A 247 10.73 -7.86 10.63
N ALA A 248 11.24 -8.42 9.52
CA ALA A 248 11.35 -9.87 9.36
C ALA A 248 12.24 -10.52 10.44
N GLU A 249 13.34 -9.87 10.83
CA GLU A 249 14.17 -10.37 11.92
C GLU A 249 13.50 -10.32 13.28
N ARG A 250 12.71 -9.28 13.54
CA ARG A 250 11.97 -9.16 14.81
C ARG A 250 10.97 -10.30 14.98
N ASP A 251 10.42 -10.81 13.87
CA ASP A 251 9.35 -11.80 13.85
C ASP A 251 9.84 -13.24 13.61
N ALA A 252 11.12 -13.45 13.26
CA ALA A 252 11.72 -14.75 12.95
C ALA A 252 12.23 -15.47 14.20
#